data_AF-A0A1S2Z3D0-F1
#
_entry.id   AF-A0A1S2Z3D0-F1
#
_cell.length_a   1.000
_cell.length_b   1.000
_cell.length_c   1.000
_cell.angle_alpha   90.00
_cell.angle_beta   90.00
_cell.angle_gamma   90.00
#
_symmetry.space_group_name_H-M   'P 1'
#
loop_
_entity.id
_entity.type
_entity.pdbx_description
1 polymer ?
#
loop_
_entity_poly.entity_id
_entity_poly.type
_entity_poly.pdbx_seq_one_letter_code
_entity_poly.pdbx_strand_id
1 'polypeptide(L)'
;MLPLLKRGIGVHHSGLLPILKEVIEILFQEGLIKCLFATETFSIGLNMPAKTFVFTNVRKFDGDKFRWISSGEYIQMSGRAGRRGIDDRGVCILMVDEKMEPSTAKSMVKGAADSLNSAFHLSYNMILNQMRCEDGDPENLLRNSFFQFEADRAIPDLEKQIKALEEERESIVIDEEDSLKDYYNLLEQLRSLKEEVRDIVLSPRHCLPFLQPGRLVSLQCTSSDEDLPPIFIEDQLTWGLIINFERIKGVSEDDASIKSEDASYKMCGEER
;
A
#
# COMPACT_ATOMS: atom_id res chain seq x y z
N MET A 1 26.72 3.27 -24.50
CA MET A 1 26.34 4.57 -23.89
C MET A 1 26.62 5.78 -24.76
N LEU A 2 27.83 5.97 -25.31
CA LEU A 2 28.16 7.17 -26.10
C LEU A 2 27.16 7.52 -27.23
N PRO A 3 26.62 6.57 -28.03
CA PRO A 3 25.61 6.89 -29.04
C PRO A 3 24.28 7.40 -28.48
N LEU A 4 23.91 7.03 -27.26
CA LEU A 4 22.70 7.52 -26.59
C LEU A 4 22.90 8.94 -26.09
N LEU A 5 24.05 9.20 -25.46
CA LEU A 5 24.42 10.54 -24.96
C LEU A 5 24.50 11.56 -26.11
N LYS A 6 25.05 11.15 -27.27
CA LYS A 6 25.06 11.98 -28.49
C LYS A 6 23.65 12.35 -29.00
N ARG A 7 22.63 11.58 -28.64
CA ARG A 7 21.21 11.86 -28.96
C ARG A 7 20.49 12.61 -27.84
N GLY A 8 21.19 13.01 -26.77
CA GLY A 8 20.61 13.67 -25.62
C GLY A 8 19.83 12.75 -24.68
N ILE A 9 20.11 11.44 -24.70
CA ILE A 9 19.46 10.44 -23.84
C ILE A 9 20.49 9.91 -22.83
N GLY A 10 20.23 10.13 -21.55
CA GLY A 10 21.04 9.70 -20.42
C GLY A 10 20.41 8.53 -19.65
N VAL A 11 21.24 7.77 -18.97
CA VAL A 11 20.84 6.72 -18.02
C VAL A 11 21.64 6.89 -16.74
N HIS A 12 21.00 6.86 -15.56
CA HIS A 12 21.67 7.02 -14.27
C HIS A 12 21.17 5.95 -13.27
N HIS A 13 22.07 5.08 -12.82
CA HIS A 13 21.77 4.09 -11.79
C HIS A 13 23.04 3.67 -11.05
N SER A 14 22.87 3.00 -9.90
CA SER A 14 23.97 2.55 -9.04
C SER A 14 24.98 1.65 -9.76
N GLY A 15 24.51 0.79 -10.68
CA GLY A 15 25.34 -0.11 -11.48
C GLY A 15 26.23 0.52 -12.57
N LEU A 16 26.22 1.84 -12.77
CA LEU A 16 27.18 2.51 -13.67
C LEU A 16 28.54 2.73 -12.99
N LEU A 17 29.61 2.84 -13.78
CA LEU A 17 30.92 3.28 -13.28
C LEU A 17 30.81 4.69 -12.68
N PRO A 18 31.44 4.99 -11.52
CA PRO A 18 31.36 6.31 -10.87
C PRO A 18 31.70 7.47 -11.81
N ILE A 19 32.78 7.36 -12.57
CA ILE A 19 33.19 8.37 -13.57
C ILE A 19 32.12 8.61 -14.64
N LEU A 20 31.37 7.58 -15.01
CA LEU A 20 30.30 7.72 -16.00
C LEU A 20 29.08 8.42 -15.40
N LYS A 21 28.78 8.21 -14.12
CA LYS A 21 27.71 8.93 -13.42
C LYS A 21 28.03 10.42 -13.40
N GLU A 22 29.23 10.78 -12.96
CA GLU A 22 29.69 12.19 -12.91
C GLU A 22 29.60 12.86 -14.29
N VAL A 23 30.06 12.19 -15.34
CA VAL A 23 29.95 12.74 -16.71
C VAL A 23 28.50 12.94 -17.12
N ILE A 24 27.59 12.01 -16.81
CA ILE A 24 26.17 12.13 -17.15
C ILE A 24 25.53 13.29 -16.37
N GLU A 25 25.89 13.46 -15.11
CA GLU A 25 25.42 14.56 -14.26
C GLU A 25 25.87 15.92 -14.81
N ILE A 26 27.14 16.06 -15.21
CA ILE A 26 27.66 17.26 -15.87
C ILE A 26 26.90 17.53 -17.17
N LEU A 27 26.75 16.53 -18.04
CA LEU A 27 26.04 16.68 -19.31
C LEU A 27 24.55 17.04 -19.13
N PHE A 28 23.94 16.62 -18.02
CA PHE A 28 22.56 16.98 -17.67
C PHE A 28 22.46 18.43 -17.20
N GLN A 29 23.37 18.89 -16.35
CA GLN A 29 23.44 20.29 -15.89
C GLN A 29 23.69 21.28 -17.03
N GLU A 30 24.58 20.92 -17.96
CA GLU A 30 24.84 21.69 -19.20
C GLU A 30 23.66 21.63 -20.20
N GLY A 31 22.60 20.88 -19.89
CA GLY A 31 21.41 20.77 -20.72
C GLY A 31 21.64 20.02 -22.04
N LEU A 32 22.72 19.26 -22.17
CA LEU A 32 23.01 18.45 -23.36
C LEU A 32 22.16 17.16 -23.38
N ILE A 33 21.80 16.65 -22.21
CA ILE A 33 20.84 15.56 -22.05
C ILE A 33 19.43 16.14 -21.91
N LYS A 34 18.53 15.76 -22.81
CA LYS A 34 17.12 16.20 -22.82
C LYS A 34 16.20 15.21 -22.11
N CYS A 35 16.57 13.94 -22.09
CA CYS A 35 15.82 12.87 -21.43
C CYS A 35 16.79 12.03 -20.59
N LEU A 36 16.52 11.90 -19.29
CA LEU A 36 17.33 11.13 -18.35
C LEU A 36 16.47 10.05 -17.72
N PHE A 37 16.85 8.79 -17.90
CA PHE A 37 16.26 7.66 -17.18
C PHE A 37 17.08 7.42 -15.92
N ALA A 38 16.49 7.58 -14.75
CA ALA A 38 17.22 7.49 -13.49
C ALA A 38 16.52 6.60 -12.47
N THR A 39 17.30 5.93 -11.62
CA THR A 39 16.80 5.32 -10.39
C THR A 39 16.57 6.38 -9.32
N GLU A 40 15.79 6.02 -8.29
CA GLU A 40 15.44 6.90 -7.15
C GLU A 40 16.63 7.66 -6.56
N THR A 41 17.80 7.02 -6.48
CA THR A 41 19.04 7.62 -5.94
C THR A 41 19.44 8.94 -6.60
N PHE A 42 19.03 9.19 -7.86
CA PHE A 42 19.31 10.46 -8.53
C PHE A 42 18.54 11.64 -7.91
N SER A 43 17.36 11.38 -7.36
CA SER A 43 16.57 12.40 -6.66
C SER A 43 17.21 12.82 -5.33
N ILE A 44 18.11 12.00 -4.80
CA ILE A 44 18.82 12.21 -3.54
C ILE A 44 20.18 12.83 -3.85
N GLY A 45 20.43 14.05 -3.33
CA GLY A 45 21.80 14.56 -3.18
C GLY A 45 22.32 15.56 -4.21
N LEU A 46 21.59 15.93 -5.28
CA LEU A 46 22.06 16.92 -6.25
C LEU A 46 20.99 17.93 -6.67
N ASN A 47 21.37 19.20 -6.86
CA ASN A 47 20.45 20.25 -7.31
C ASN A 47 20.33 20.26 -8.85
N MET A 48 19.81 19.17 -9.41
CA MET A 48 19.60 18.99 -10.85
C MET A 48 18.09 18.95 -11.19
N PRO A 49 17.42 20.12 -11.28
CA PRO A 49 16.01 20.18 -11.63
C PRO A 49 15.77 19.95 -13.12
N ALA A 50 14.62 19.34 -13.44
CA ALA A 50 14.12 19.13 -14.80
C ALA A 50 12.79 19.88 -14.96
N LYS A 51 12.34 20.14 -16.20
CA LYS A 51 11.00 20.71 -16.41
C LYS A 51 9.89 19.73 -16.04
N THR A 52 10.10 18.46 -16.38
CA THR A 52 9.11 17.39 -16.24
C THR A 52 9.75 16.19 -15.52
N PHE A 53 9.02 15.61 -14.59
CA PHE A 53 9.35 14.35 -13.93
C PHE A 53 8.30 13.30 -14.30
N VAL A 54 8.74 12.09 -14.65
CA VAL A 54 7.83 10.99 -15.05
C VAL A 54 8.11 9.78 -14.18
N PHE A 55 7.07 9.34 -13.46
CA PHE A 55 7.08 8.09 -12.72
C PHE A 55 6.62 6.97 -13.63
N THR A 56 7.53 6.06 -13.97
CA THR A 56 7.21 4.88 -14.79
C THR A 56 6.51 3.79 -14.00
N ASN A 57 6.78 3.71 -12.70
CA ASN A 57 6.15 2.79 -11.77
C ASN A 57 6.05 3.46 -10.39
N VAL A 58 4.92 3.23 -9.72
CA VAL A 58 4.62 3.71 -8.36
C VAL A 58 4.75 2.63 -7.30
N ARG A 59 5.20 1.44 -7.68
CA ARG A 59 5.57 0.35 -6.78
C ARG A 59 7.08 0.18 -6.75
N LYS A 60 7.62 0.05 -5.54
CA LYS A 60 9.05 -0.14 -5.27
C LYS A 60 9.24 -1.38 -4.40
N PHE A 61 10.36 -2.07 -4.64
CA PHE A 61 10.80 -3.17 -3.79
C PHE A 61 11.76 -2.65 -2.73
N ASP A 62 11.42 -2.86 -1.47
CA ASP A 62 12.23 -2.37 -0.33
C ASP A 62 13.21 -3.43 0.22
N GLY A 63 13.38 -4.56 -0.49
CA GLY A 63 14.18 -5.69 -0.02
C GLY A 63 13.35 -6.86 0.50
N ASP A 64 12.10 -6.59 0.91
CA ASP A 64 11.17 -7.60 1.46
C ASP A 64 9.90 -7.71 0.59
N LYS A 65 9.18 -6.59 0.42
CA LYS A 65 7.93 -6.54 -0.34
C LYS A 65 7.90 -5.42 -1.36
N PHE A 66 7.04 -5.59 -2.37
CA PHE A 66 6.64 -4.49 -3.24
C PHE A 66 5.58 -3.64 -2.52
N ARG A 67 5.89 -2.38 -2.29
CA ARG A 67 4.96 -1.41 -1.71
C ARG A 67 4.77 -0.21 -2.62
N TRP A 68 3.72 0.56 -2.36
CA TRP A 68 3.54 1.88 -2.97
C TRP A 68 4.59 2.85 -2.44
N ILE A 69 5.01 3.77 -3.31
CA ILE A 69 5.87 4.89 -2.94
C ILE A 69 5.14 5.75 -1.88
N SER A 70 5.85 6.17 -0.84
CA SER A 70 5.28 7.03 0.21
C SER A 70 5.05 8.45 -0.32
N SER A 71 4.25 9.24 0.38
CA SER A 71 4.08 10.66 0.06
C SER A 71 5.40 11.43 0.18
N GLY A 72 6.24 11.11 1.18
CA GLY A 72 7.57 11.71 1.32
C GLY A 72 8.48 11.44 0.12
N GLU A 73 8.58 10.17 -0.31
CA GLU A 73 9.35 9.77 -1.50
C GLU A 73 8.80 10.44 -2.77
N TYR A 74 7.47 10.49 -2.93
CA TYR A 74 6.83 11.19 -4.05
C TYR A 74 7.19 12.68 -4.06
N ILE A 75 7.08 13.37 -2.92
CA ILE A 75 7.43 14.80 -2.78
C ILE A 75 8.91 15.02 -3.13
N GLN A 76 9.82 14.16 -2.65
CA GLN A 76 11.25 14.27 -2.92
C GLN A 76 11.58 14.15 -4.42
N MET A 77 10.98 13.16 -5.09
CA MET A 77 11.19 12.92 -6.51
C MET A 77 10.51 13.97 -7.38
N SER A 78 9.22 14.23 -7.14
CA SER A 78 8.42 15.20 -7.91
C SER A 78 8.91 16.64 -7.72
N GLY A 79 9.51 16.96 -6.57
CA GLY A 79 10.12 18.26 -6.29
C GLY A 79 11.32 18.61 -7.19
N ARG A 80 11.80 17.66 -8.01
CA ARG A 80 12.78 17.93 -9.07
C ARG A 80 12.15 18.50 -10.34
N ALA A 81 10.83 18.50 -10.47
CA ALA A 81 10.13 19.13 -11.59
C ALA A 81 9.99 20.65 -11.40
N GLY A 82 10.25 21.40 -12.46
CA GLY A 82 10.21 22.86 -12.50
C GLY A 82 11.57 23.48 -12.17
N ARG A 83 12.19 24.14 -13.16
CA ARG A 83 13.44 24.89 -12.96
C ARG A 83 13.14 26.34 -12.62
N ARG A 84 13.62 26.78 -11.45
CA ARG A 84 13.44 28.15 -10.96
C ARG A 84 13.97 29.17 -11.97
N GLY A 85 13.12 30.13 -12.34
CA GLY A 85 13.48 31.22 -13.25
C GLY A 85 13.47 30.88 -14.74
N ILE A 86 13.16 29.64 -15.12
CA ILE A 86 13.11 29.21 -16.54
C ILE A 86 11.75 28.59 -16.88
N ASP A 87 11.18 27.77 -16.00
CA ASP A 87 9.89 27.12 -16.23
C ASP A 87 8.77 27.81 -15.42
N ASP A 88 7.62 28.05 -16.04
CA ASP A 88 6.44 28.63 -15.37
C ASP A 88 5.86 27.69 -14.30
N ARG A 89 5.98 26.37 -14.53
CA ARG A 89 5.53 25.30 -13.63
C ARG A 89 6.30 24.01 -13.87
N GLY A 90 6.43 23.20 -12.81
CA GLY A 90 6.87 21.80 -12.92
C GLY A 90 5.73 20.89 -13.36
N VAL A 91 6.03 19.87 -14.16
CA VAL A 91 5.06 18.86 -14.59
C VAL A 91 5.46 17.49 -14.05
N CYS A 92 4.56 16.83 -13.33
CA CYS A 92 4.76 15.47 -12.85
C CYS A 92 3.74 14.54 -13.51
N ILE A 93 4.22 13.50 -14.18
CA ILE A 93 3.38 12.51 -14.85
C ILE A 93 3.52 11.19 -14.11
N LEU A 94 2.39 10.62 -13.72
CA LEU A 94 2.32 9.36 -13.00
C LEU A 94 1.75 8.29 -13.91
N MET A 95 2.52 7.24 -14.21
CA MET A 95 2.01 6.05 -14.90
C MET A 95 1.42 5.11 -13.85
N VAL A 96 0.12 4.83 -13.97
CA VAL A 96 -0.66 4.06 -12.98
C VAL A 96 -1.27 2.83 -13.67
N ASP A 97 -1.33 1.72 -12.93
CA ASP A 97 -1.96 0.47 -13.34
C ASP A 97 -3.35 0.33 -12.68
N GLU A 98 -4.24 -0.51 -13.21
CA GLU A 98 -5.63 -0.70 -12.73
C GLU A 98 -5.71 -1.14 -11.26
N LYS A 99 -4.63 -1.69 -10.72
CA LYS A 99 -4.53 -2.18 -9.33
C LYS A 99 -4.36 -1.09 -8.28
N MET A 100 -4.34 0.19 -8.66
CA MET A 100 -4.16 1.28 -7.70
C MET A 100 -5.50 1.82 -7.21
N GLU A 101 -5.78 1.61 -5.93
CA GLU A 101 -6.96 2.18 -5.27
C GLU A 101 -6.91 3.72 -5.28
N PRO A 102 -8.03 4.42 -5.56
CA PRO A 102 -8.08 5.88 -5.59
C PRO A 102 -7.65 6.53 -4.27
N SER A 103 -7.96 5.91 -3.14
CA SER A 103 -7.54 6.36 -1.81
C SER A 103 -6.02 6.37 -1.67
N THR A 104 -5.35 5.32 -2.14
CA THR A 104 -3.88 5.20 -2.12
C THR A 104 -3.24 6.26 -3.02
N ALA A 105 -3.80 6.48 -4.22
CA ALA A 105 -3.30 7.52 -5.13
C ALA A 105 -3.44 8.93 -4.52
N LYS A 106 -4.57 9.20 -3.87
CA LYS A 106 -4.81 10.46 -3.15
C LYS A 106 -3.81 10.65 -2.01
N SER A 107 -3.59 9.62 -1.19
CA SER A 107 -2.64 9.67 -0.08
C SER A 107 -1.20 9.86 -0.55
N MET A 108 -0.79 9.27 -1.66
CA MET A 108 0.56 9.45 -2.21
C MET A 108 0.78 10.87 -2.75
N VAL A 109 -0.17 11.42 -3.51
CA VAL A 109 0.00 12.73 -4.17
C VAL A 109 -0.28 13.90 -3.25
N LYS A 110 -1.27 13.78 -2.35
CA LYS A 110 -1.70 14.84 -1.41
C LYS A 110 -1.29 14.59 0.04
N GLY A 111 -0.57 13.51 0.31
CA GLY A 111 -0.12 13.18 1.66
C GLY A 111 0.90 14.18 2.19
N ALA A 112 1.06 14.18 3.52
CA ALA A 112 2.12 14.93 4.16
C ALA A 112 3.49 14.27 3.93
N ALA A 113 4.58 15.01 4.15
CA ALA A 113 5.90 14.41 4.20
C ALA A 113 5.96 13.39 5.36
N ASP A 114 6.71 12.31 5.15
CA ASP A 114 6.86 11.26 6.16
C ASP A 114 7.54 11.82 7.42
N SER A 115 7.11 11.33 8.59
CA SER A 115 7.79 11.64 9.84
C SER A 115 9.17 10.98 9.86
N LEU A 116 10.16 11.69 10.40
CA LEU A 116 11.48 11.13 10.63
C LEU A 116 11.39 10.20 11.84
N ASN A 117 11.25 8.90 11.61
CA ASN A 117 11.23 7.90 12.66
C ASN A 117 12.62 7.28 12.84
N SER A 118 13.01 7.00 14.07
CA SER A 118 14.29 6.37 14.38
C SER A 118 14.35 4.91 13.89
N ALA A 119 15.36 4.58 13.08
CA ALA A 119 15.71 3.20 12.71
C ALA A 119 16.81 2.61 13.62
N PHE A 120 17.00 3.20 14.81
CA PHE A 120 18.04 2.80 15.74
C PHE A 120 17.81 1.37 16.22
N HIS A 121 18.87 0.55 16.16
CA HIS A 121 18.88 -0.82 16.64
C HIS A 121 20.26 -1.14 17.22
N LEU A 122 20.31 -2.05 18.19
CA LEU A 122 21.56 -2.50 18.80
C LEU A 122 22.31 -3.43 17.84
N SER A 123 23.60 -3.16 17.64
CA SER A 123 24.51 -4.05 16.89
C SER A 123 25.68 -4.48 17.79
N TYR A 124 26.18 -5.70 17.56
CA TYR A 124 27.31 -6.24 18.34
C TYR A 124 28.53 -5.32 18.30
N ASN A 125 28.86 -4.78 17.12
CA ASN A 125 30.00 -3.87 16.96
C ASN A 125 29.85 -2.60 17.83
N MET A 126 28.64 -2.04 17.89
CA MET A 126 28.37 -0.85 18.70
C MET A 126 28.56 -1.13 20.19
N ILE A 127 28.04 -2.25 20.69
CA ILE A 127 28.19 -2.65 22.10
C ILE A 127 29.66 -2.90 22.43
N LEU A 128 30.38 -3.64 21.57
CA LEU A 128 31.80 -3.92 21.76
C LEU A 128 32.65 -2.65 21.75
N ASN A 129 32.35 -1.70 20.87
CA ASN A 129 33.04 -0.41 20.85
C ASN A 129 32.76 0.41 22.11
N GLN A 130 31.53 0.36 22.63
CA GLN A 130 31.20 1.03 23.89
C GLN A 130 31.91 0.39 25.08
N MET A 131 31.91 -0.95 25.18
CA MET A 131 32.64 -1.66 26.24
C MET A 131 34.16 -1.47 26.17
N ARG A 132 34.69 -1.18 24.97
CA ARG A 132 36.12 -0.89 24.79
C ARG A 132 36.51 0.49 25.31
N CYS A 133 35.59 1.45 25.30
CA CYS A 133 35.85 2.82 25.75
C CYS A 133 35.66 2.88 27.27
N GLU A 134 36.61 3.42 28.03
CA GLU A 134 36.51 3.48 29.49
C GLU A 134 35.30 4.32 29.97
N ASP A 135 34.90 5.32 29.19
CA ASP A 135 33.71 6.16 29.41
C ASP A 135 32.46 5.68 28.66
N GLY A 136 32.50 4.50 28.03
CA GLY A 136 31.40 3.98 27.23
C GLY A 136 30.33 3.31 28.08
N ASP A 137 29.14 3.91 28.15
CA ASP A 137 27.97 3.30 28.78
C ASP A 137 26.89 2.97 27.72
N PRO A 138 26.68 1.67 27.40
CA PRO A 138 25.67 1.27 26.44
C PRO A 138 24.25 1.62 26.90
N GLU A 139 23.98 1.64 28.21
CA GLU A 139 22.65 1.99 28.73
C GLU A 139 22.35 3.47 28.52
N ASN A 140 23.34 4.34 28.76
CA ASN A 140 23.19 5.78 28.53
C ASN A 140 23.01 6.10 27.03
N LEU A 141 23.68 5.36 26.14
CA LEU A 141 23.44 5.49 24.70
C LEU A 141 22.01 5.12 24.33
N LEU A 142 21.47 4.04 24.90
CA LEU A 142 20.08 3.63 24.67
C LEU A 142 19.09 4.70 25.15
N ARG A 143 19.30 5.23 26.36
CA ARG A 143 18.44 6.27 26.94
C ARG A 143 18.45 7.56 26.12
N ASN A 144 19.62 7.94 25.61
CA ASN A 144 19.76 9.15 24.78
C ASN A 144 19.51 8.90 23.29
N SER A 145 19.05 7.70 22.92
CA SER A 145 18.73 7.39 21.52
C SER A 145 17.47 8.14 21.09
N PHE A 146 17.44 8.56 19.82
CA PHE A 146 16.26 9.21 19.25
C PHE A 146 15.03 8.28 19.28
N PHE A 147 15.26 6.96 19.24
CA PHE A 147 14.18 5.96 19.38
C PHE A 147 13.52 6.03 20.76
N GLN A 148 14.32 6.07 21.84
CA GLN A 148 13.78 6.20 23.19
C GLN A 148 13.09 7.55 23.39
N PHE A 149 13.66 8.62 22.83
CA PHE A 149 13.04 9.95 22.88
C PHE A 149 11.67 9.99 22.21
N GLU A 150 11.51 9.36 21.05
CA GLU A 150 10.21 9.25 20.36
C GLU A 150 9.20 8.45 21.18
N ALA A 151 9.63 7.33 21.76
CA ALA A 151 8.79 6.50 22.62
C ALA A 151 8.33 7.27 23.86
N ASP A 152 9.26 7.89 24.59
CA ASP A 152 8.97 8.65 25.81
C ASP A 152 8.04 9.84 25.54
N ARG A 153 8.22 10.50 24.38
CA ARG A 153 7.34 11.60 23.96
C ARG A 153 5.92 11.14 23.62
N ALA A 154 5.76 9.93 23.10
CA ALA A 154 4.46 9.39 22.73
C ALA A 154 3.64 8.87 23.93
N ILE A 155 4.31 8.47 25.04
CA ILE A 155 3.65 7.88 26.22
C ILE A 155 2.51 8.77 26.77
N PRO A 156 2.70 10.07 27.05
CA PRO A 156 1.64 10.89 27.65
C PRO A 156 0.40 11.03 26.76
N ASP A 157 0.60 11.11 25.44
CA ASP A 157 -0.49 11.22 24.48
C ASP A 157 -1.28 9.90 24.40
N LEU A 158 -0.59 8.76 24.45
CA LEU A 158 -1.22 7.44 24.51
C LEU A 158 -1.97 7.21 25.82
N GLU A 159 -1.39 7.59 26.98
CA GLU A 159 -2.07 7.51 28.27
C GLU A 159 -3.34 8.36 28.29
N LYS A 160 -3.30 9.56 27.69
CA LYS A 160 -4.46 10.42 27.55
C LYS A 160 -5.54 9.80 26.65
N GLN A 161 -5.15 9.16 25.56
CA GLN A 161 -6.08 8.45 24.67
C GLN A 161 -6.74 7.26 25.37
N ILE A 162 -5.96 6.44 26.10
CA ILE A 162 -6.48 5.34 26.92
C ILE A 162 -7.52 5.86 27.89
N LYS A 163 -7.18 6.92 28.63
CA LYS A 163 -8.09 7.51 29.60
C LYS A 163 -9.39 8.04 28.96
N ALA A 164 -9.29 8.71 27.81
CA ALA A 164 -10.46 9.22 27.10
C ALA A 164 -11.38 8.07 26.62
N LEU A 165 -10.81 6.98 26.11
CA LEU A 165 -11.55 5.79 25.67
C LEU A 165 -12.15 5.02 26.85
N GLU A 166 -11.46 4.97 28.00
CA GLU A 166 -11.99 4.40 29.24
C GLU A 166 -13.19 5.21 29.76
N GLU A 167 -13.10 6.54 29.75
CA GLU A 167 -14.21 7.43 30.10
C GLU A 167 -15.41 7.25 29.16
N GLU A 168 -15.16 7.12 27.84
CA GLU A 168 -16.20 6.82 26.85
C GLU A 168 -16.85 5.46 27.13
N ARG A 169 -16.05 4.42 27.41
CA ARG A 169 -16.55 3.08 27.77
C ARG A 169 -17.41 3.11 29.03
N GLU A 170 -16.95 3.81 30.07
CA GLU A 170 -17.69 3.92 31.34
C GLU A 170 -18.98 4.75 31.20
N SER A 171 -19.03 5.68 30.24
CA SER A 171 -20.25 6.45 29.95
C SER A 171 -21.36 5.63 29.29
N ILE A 172 -21.00 4.53 28.62
CA ILE A 172 -21.94 3.62 27.97
C ILE A 172 -22.46 2.64 29.02
N VAL A 173 -23.59 3.01 29.66
CA VAL A 173 -24.28 2.12 30.59
C VAL A 173 -25.27 1.25 29.81
N ILE A 174 -25.05 -0.06 29.84
CA ILE A 174 -25.90 -1.06 29.19
C ILE A 174 -26.60 -1.87 30.29
N ASP A 175 -27.93 -1.91 30.24
CA ASP A 175 -28.72 -2.77 31.12
C ASP A 175 -28.46 -4.25 30.78
N GLU A 176 -28.21 -5.08 31.79
CA GLU A 176 -27.97 -6.53 31.64
C GLU A 176 -26.81 -6.90 30.67
N GLU A 177 -25.66 -6.22 30.80
CA GLU A 177 -24.47 -6.39 29.94
C GLU A 177 -24.07 -7.86 29.72
N ASP A 178 -24.09 -8.69 30.76
CA ASP A 178 -23.73 -10.11 30.66
C ASP A 178 -24.65 -10.88 29.69
N SER A 179 -25.97 -10.63 29.75
CA SER A 179 -26.94 -11.30 28.88
C SER A 179 -26.85 -10.80 27.44
N LEU A 180 -26.62 -9.49 27.26
CA LEU A 180 -26.42 -8.90 25.94
C LEU A 180 -25.14 -9.43 25.28
N LYS A 181 -24.07 -9.59 26.06
CA LYS A 181 -22.79 -10.14 25.58
C LYS A 181 -22.96 -11.57 25.09
N ASP A 182 -23.66 -12.41 25.84
CA ASP A 182 -23.95 -13.79 25.42
C ASP A 182 -24.80 -13.83 24.15
N TYR A 183 -25.82 -12.96 24.03
CA TYR A 183 -26.62 -12.83 22.81
C TYR A 183 -25.79 -12.36 21.61
N TYR A 184 -24.90 -11.38 21.80
CA TYR A 184 -24.00 -10.88 20.77
C TYR A 184 -23.04 -11.97 20.28
N ASN A 185 -22.43 -12.72 21.20
CA ASN A 185 -21.56 -13.86 20.87
C ASN A 185 -22.31 -14.91 20.05
N LEU A 186 -23.59 -15.18 20.38
CA LEU A 186 -24.42 -16.11 19.61
C LEU A 186 -24.71 -15.58 18.20
N LEU A 187 -24.94 -14.27 18.04
CA LEU A 187 -25.13 -13.65 16.72
C LEU A 187 -23.85 -13.72 15.87
N GLU A 188 -22.68 -13.50 16.47
CA GLU A 188 -21.40 -13.60 15.78
C GLU A 188 -21.11 -15.04 15.33
N GLN A 189 -21.36 -16.02 16.20
CA GLN A 189 -21.28 -17.45 15.85
C GLN A 189 -22.27 -17.82 14.73
N LEU A 190 -23.48 -17.27 14.75
CA LEU A 190 -24.46 -17.52 13.70
C LEU A 190 -24.04 -16.91 12.37
N ARG A 191 -23.36 -15.75 12.38
CA ARG A 191 -22.79 -15.13 11.17
C ARG A 191 -21.67 -15.99 10.60
N SER A 192 -20.70 -16.40 11.41
CA SER A 192 -19.60 -17.25 10.94
C SER A 192 -20.10 -18.59 10.39
N LEU A 193 -21.06 -19.23 11.07
CA LEU A 193 -21.69 -20.46 10.58
C LEU A 193 -22.45 -20.24 9.25
N LYS A 194 -23.12 -19.10 9.07
CA LYS A 194 -23.78 -18.78 7.79
C LYS A 194 -22.77 -18.56 6.66
N GLU A 195 -21.63 -17.94 6.94
CA GLU A 195 -20.53 -17.78 5.97
C GLU A 195 -19.94 -19.13 5.58
N GLU A 196 -19.66 -20.01 6.55
CA GLU A 196 -19.17 -21.37 6.28
C GLU A 196 -20.16 -22.17 5.42
N VAL A 197 -21.45 -22.13 5.76
CA VAL A 197 -22.52 -22.77 4.96
C VAL A 197 -22.56 -22.18 3.55
N ARG A 198 -22.45 -20.86 3.42
CA ARG A 198 -22.44 -20.17 2.12
C ARG A 198 -21.24 -20.62 1.28
N ASP A 199 -20.05 -20.71 1.85
CA ASP A 199 -18.84 -21.14 1.14
C ASP A 199 -18.95 -22.58 0.66
N ILE A 200 -19.52 -23.46 1.49
CA ILE A 200 -19.79 -24.85 1.10
C ILE A 200 -20.81 -24.90 -0.05
N VAL A 201 -21.92 -24.14 0.05
CA VAL A 201 -22.97 -24.12 -0.98
C VAL A 201 -22.46 -23.51 -2.29
N LEU A 202 -21.66 -22.46 -2.23
CA LEU A 202 -21.11 -21.77 -3.40
C LEU A 202 -19.91 -22.48 -4.02
N SER A 203 -19.31 -23.45 -3.33
CA SER A 203 -18.23 -24.25 -3.90
C SER A 203 -18.64 -24.89 -5.24
N PRO A 204 -17.76 -24.92 -6.27
CA PRO A 204 -18.15 -25.37 -7.61
C PRO A 204 -18.72 -26.79 -7.64
N ARG A 205 -18.27 -27.66 -6.73
CA ARG A 205 -18.78 -29.03 -6.57
C ARG A 205 -20.29 -29.08 -6.34
N HIS A 206 -20.81 -28.15 -5.54
CA HIS A 206 -22.20 -28.15 -5.12
C HIS A 206 -23.06 -27.21 -5.95
N CYS A 207 -22.53 -26.05 -6.37
CA CYS A 207 -23.33 -25.03 -7.06
C CYS A 207 -23.51 -25.29 -8.57
N LEU A 208 -22.52 -25.87 -9.26
CA LEU A 208 -22.51 -25.99 -10.73
C LEU A 208 -23.74 -26.71 -11.32
N PRO A 209 -24.24 -27.84 -10.76
CA PRO A 209 -25.43 -28.52 -11.30
C PRO A 209 -26.70 -27.65 -11.26
N PHE A 210 -26.69 -26.62 -10.43
CA PHE A 210 -27.82 -25.77 -10.14
C PHE A 210 -27.79 -24.44 -10.91
N LEU A 211 -26.68 -24.06 -11.55
CA LEU A 211 -26.55 -22.79 -12.29
C LEU A 211 -27.14 -22.86 -13.71
N GLN A 212 -28.39 -23.29 -13.83
CA GLN A 212 -29.09 -23.34 -15.11
C GLN A 212 -29.57 -21.93 -15.54
N PRO A 213 -29.54 -21.60 -16.85
CA PRO A 213 -30.11 -20.35 -17.36
C PRO A 213 -31.57 -20.17 -16.92
N GLY A 214 -31.91 -18.97 -16.45
CA GLY A 214 -33.23 -18.63 -15.94
C GLY A 214 -33.48 -18.98 -14.47
N ARG A 215 -32.48 -19.52 -13.74
CA ARG A 215 -32.62 -19.71 -12.28
C ARG A 215 -32.46 -18.38 -11.53
N LEU A 216 -33.31 -18.19 -10.52
CA LEU A 216 -33.23 -17.08 -9.58
C LEU A 216 -32.04 -17.26 -8.63
N VAL A 217 -31.27 -16.18 -8.44
CA VAL A 217 -30.16 -16.12 -7.49
C VAL A 217 -30.26 -14.85 -6.66
N SER A 218 -29.94 -14.95 -5.37
CA SER A 218 -29.75 -13.79 -4.50
C SER A 218 -28.31 -13.31 -4.65
N LEU A 219 -28.14 -12.08 -5.14
CA LEU A 219 -26.86 -11.41 -5.23
C LEU A 219 -26.73 -10.51 -4.01
N GLN A 220 -25.64 -10.71 -3.27
CA GLN A 220 -25.20 -9.77 -2.25
C GLN A 220 -23.98 -9.07 -2.85
N CYS A 221 -24.20 -7.90 -3.44
CA CYS A 221 -23.08 -7.06 -3.86
C CYS A 221 -22.51 -6.41 -2.60
N THR A 222 -21.24 -6.69 -2.32
CA THR A 222 -20.46 -5.87 -1.40
C THR A 222 -20.18 -4.56 -2.13
N SER A 223 -21.11 -3.61 -2.06
CA SER A 223 -20.81 -2.23 -2.42
C SER A 223 -19.70 -1.78 -1.48
N SER A 224 -18.49 -1.66 -2.02
CA SER A 224 -17.30 -1.17 -1.33
C SER A 224 -17.40 0.34 -1.12
N ASP A 225 -18.43 0.78 -0.39
CA ASP A 225 -18.50 2.12 0.20
C ASP A 225 -18.26 1.92 1.70
N GLU A 226 -16.97 1.93 2.06
CA GLU A 226 -16.50 1.99 3.44
C GLU A 226 -16.99 3.30 4.06
N ASP A 227 -17.90 3.23 5.05
CA ASP A 227 -18.08 4.23 6.13
C ASP A 227 -19.26 3.92 7.09
N LEU A 228 -19.98 2.80 6.95
CA LEU A 228 -21.06 2.42 7.88
C LEU A 228 -20.64 1.26 8.81
N PRO A 229 -20.92 1.33 10.13
CA PRO A 229 -20.66 0.23 11.03
C PRO A 229 -21.43 -1.03 10.59
N PRO A 230 -20.85 -2.23 10.71
CA PRO A 230 -21.37 -3.50 10.16
C PRO A 230 -22.73 -3.97 10.73
N ILE A 231 -23.34 -3.16 11.60
CA ILE A 231 -24.68 -3.40 12.17
C ILE A 231 -25.78 -2.91 11.21
N PHE A 232 -25.49 -1.92 10.35
CA PHE A 232 -26.47 -1.31 9.45
C PHE A 232 -26.12 -1.46 7.96
N ILE A 233 -25.27 -2.42 7.59
CA ILE A 233 -25.25 -2.88 6.21
C ILE A 233 -26.58 -3.59 6.02
N GLU A 234 -27.59 -2.85 5.53
CA GLU A 234 -28.66 -3.48 4.78
C GLU A 234 -27.95 -4.24 3.67
N ASP A 235 -27.78 -5.55 3.86
CA ASP A 235 -27.42 -6.46 2.80
C ASP A 235 -28.44 -6.23 1.69
N GLN A 236 -28.09 -5.40 0.71
CA GLN A 236 -28.93 -5.15 -0.46
C GLN A 236 -28.93 -6.43 -1.27
N LEU A 237 -29.78 -7.36 -0.82
CA LEU A 237 -30.07 -8.63 -1.44
C LEU A 237 -30.92 -8.33 -2.66
N THR A 238 -30.26 -8.22 -3.80
CA THR A 238 -30.91 -8.10 -5.09
C THR A 238 -31.13 -9.48 -5.67
N TRP A 239 -32.34 -9.75 -6.15
CA TRP A 239 -32.65 -10.99 -6.84
C TRP A 239 -32.38 -10.83 -8.34
N GLY A 240 -31.53 -11.70 -8.88
CA GLY A 240 -31.19 -11.74 -10.31
C GLY A 240 -31.57 -13.08 -10.93
N LEU A 241 -31.52 -13.13 -12.27
CA LEU A 241 -31.65 -14.36 -13.04
C LEU A 241 -30.30 -14.71 -13.66
N ILE A 242 -29.92 -15.99 -13.60
CA ILE A 242 -28.72 -16.49 -14.28
C ILE A 242 -28.97 -16.44 -15.79
N ILE A 243 -28.11 -15.72 -16.52
CA ILE A 243 -28.14 -15.72 -17.99
C ILE A 243 -27.19 -16.81 -18.50
N ASN A 244 -25.93 -16.73 -18.12
CA ASN A 244 -24.90 -17.69 -18.47
C ASN A 244 -23.75 -17.63 -17.45
N PHE A 245 -22.92 -18.67 -17.43
CA PHE A 245 -21.70 -18.71 -16.63
C PHE A 245 -20.55 -19.28 -17.45
N GLU A 246 -19.35 -18.73 -17.26
CA GLU A 246 -18.15 -19.19 -17.96
C GLU A 246 -17.04 -19.47 -16.96
N ARG A 247 -16.23 -20.49 -17.24
CA ARG A 247 -15.01 -20.77 -16.47
C ARG A 247 -13.99 -19.67 -16.74
N ILE A 248 -13.50 -19.04 -15.69
CA ILE A 248 -12.37 -18.13 -15.77
C ILE A 248 -11.14 -19.00 -16.05
N LYS A 249 -10.54 -18.85 -17.23
CA LYS A 249 -9.26 -19.49 -17.54
C LYS A 249 -8.17 -18.69 -16.83
N GLY A 250 -7.42 -19.32 -15.93
CA GLY A 250 -6.28 -18.69 -15.29
C GLY A 250 -5.17 -18.37 -16.30
N VAL A 251 -4.30 -17.42 -15.96
CA VAL A 251 -3.17 -16.98 -16.81
C VAL A 251 -2.03 -18.01 -16.86
N SER A 252 -2.14 -19.16 -16.18
CA SER A 252 -1.16 -20.26 -16.23
C SER A 252 -1.60 -21.38 -17.19
N GLU A 253 -0.73 -21.72 -18.15
CA GLU A 253 -0.95 -22.72 -19.20
C GLU A 253 -1.12 -24.19 -18.71
N ASP A 254 -1.23 -24.46 -17.40
CA ASP A 254 -1.39 -25.80 -16.82
C ASP A 254 -2.80 -26.10 -16.24
N ASP A 255 -3.81 -25.32 -16.63
CA ASP A 255 -5.21 -25.45 -16.14
C ASP A 255 -5.96 -26.70 -16.66
N ALA A 256 -5.36 -27.47 -17.57
CA ALA A 256 -5.95 -28.71 -18.11
C ALA A 256 -5.96 -29.87 -17.10
N SER A 257 -5.21 -29.76 -16.00
CA SER A 257 -5.12 -30.76 -14.93
C SER A 257 -6.06 -30.51 -13.74
N ILE A 258 -6.70 -29.33 -13.68
CA ILE A 258 -7.60 -28.95 -12.59
C ILE A 258 -9.00 -29.49 -12.90
N LYS A 259 -9.50 -30.36 -12.02
CA LYS A 259 -10.88 -30.88 -12.08
C LYS A 259 -11.85 -29.70 -12.12
N SER A 260 -12.96 -29.83 -12.86
CA SER A 260 -14.00 -28.78 -12.99
C SER A 260 -14.51 -28.24 -11.64
N GLU A 261 -14.34 -29.05 -10.61
CA GLU A 261 -14.67 -28.83 -9.20
C GLU A 261 -13.83 -27.77 -8.48
N ASP A 262 -12.60 -27.50 -8.95
CA ASP A 262 -11.63 -26.63 -8.26
C ASP A 262 -11.32 -25.36 -9.08
N ALA A 263 -12.14 -25.06 -10.09
CA ALA A 263 -11.97 -23.92 -11.00
C ALA A 263 -12.78 -22.68 -10.60
N SER A 264 -12.30 -21.49 -10.96
CA SER A 264 -13.01 -20.23 -10.79
C SER A 264 -13.95 -19.94 -11.97
N TYR A 265 -15.14 -19.40 -11.70
CA TYR A 265 -16.16 -19.11 -12.71
C TYR A 265 -16.64 -17.66 -12.59
N LYS A 266 -16.93 -17.02 -13.72
CA LYS A 266 -17.53 -15.67 -13.81
C LYS A 266 -18.98 -15.81 -14.26
N MET A 267 -19.89 -15.22 -13.51
CA MET A 267 -21.31 -15.12 -13.88
C MET A 267 -21.53 -13.86 -14.71
N CYS A 268 -22.31 -13.95 -15.79
CA CYS A 268 -22.81 -12.77 -16.50
C CYS A 268 -24.28 -12.53 -16.10
N GLY A 269 -24.59 -11.33 -15.63
CA GLY A 269 -25.95 -10.90 -15.28
C GLY A 269 -26.25 -9.49 -15.80
N GLU A 270 -27.52 -9.24 -16.14
CA GLU A 270 -28.07 -7.90 -16.37
C GLU A 270 -28.92 -7.50 -15.15
N GLU A 271 -28.68 -6.29 -14.64
CA GLU A 271 -29.52 -5.65 -13.63
C GLU A 271 -30.80 -5.10 -14.29
N ARG A 272 -31.95 -5.23 -13.61
CA ARG A 272 -33.20 -4.57 -14.00
C ARG A 272 -33.61 -3.57 -12.94
#